data_AF-A0A1T4ND39-F1
#
_entry.id   AF-A0A1T4ND39-F1
#
_cell.length_a   1.000
_cell.length_b   1.000
_cell.length_c   1.000
_cell.angle_alpha   90.00
_cell.angle_beta   90.00
_cell.angle_gamma   90.00
#
_symmetry.space_group_name_H-M   'P 1'
#
loop_
_entity.id
_entity.type
_entity.pdbx_description
1 polymer ?
#
loop_
_entity_poly.entity_id
_entity_poly.type
_entity_poly.pdbx_seq_one_letter_code
_entity_poly.pdbx_strand_id
1 'polypeptide(L)'
;MNRNFLIILIILLLSIFIIVGCTNSSSSVKILEKDNDVQNHVEFQTKDISLSNEQFKNFEQYANTGNEQLLKNLTPMEIFQYYYYAFQIEDMKTLYGLYVKGDIYGTPNWKEFQQKINQTDMNYLIELRDLQERIESFSQIKYDDKTSYIQINFKEDRNGKKESSWNFKLLKNSQGIWKMDWIPFE
;
A
#
# COMPACT_ATOMS: atom_id res chain seq x y z
N MET A 1 4.20 61.68 29.31
CA MET A 1 3.87 60.29 28.90
C MET A 1 2.77 60.38 27.87
N ASN A 2 3.12 60.38 26.59
CA ASN A 2 2.24 60.82 25.49
C ASN A 2 1.35 59.67 24.99
N ARG A 3 0.02 59.87 25.08
CA ARG A 3 -1.03 58.95 24.62
C ARG A 3 -0.98 58.63 23.11
N ASN A 4 -0.13 59.31 22.35
CA ASN A 4 0.07 59.08 20.91
C ASN A 4 1.07 57.95 20.59
N PHE A 5 1.83 57.46 21.58
CA PHE A 5 2.74 56.33 21.37
C PHE A 5 2.03 54.96 21.47
N LEU A 6 0.87 54.91 22.15
CA LEU A 6 0.10 53.68 22.35
C LEU A 6 -0.75 53.29 21.13
N ILE A 7 -1.07 54.25 20.26
CA ILE A 7 -1.93 54.01 19.08
C ILE A 7 -1.10 53.50 17.89
N ILE A 8 0.19 53.85 17.80
CA ILE A 8 1.09 53.33 16.76
C ILE A 8 1.50 51.88 17.02
N LEU A 9 1.46 51.42 18.28
CA LEU A 9 1.76 50.02 18.63
C LEU A 9 0.61 49.04 18.31
N ILE A 10 -0.61 49.54 18.09
CA ILE A 10 -1.80 48.71 17.83
C ILE A 10 -2.00 48.44 16.33
N ILE A 11 -1.44 49.27 15.44
CA ILE A 11 -1.56 49.11 13.98
C ILE A 11 -0.50 48.15 13.41
N LEU A 12 0.53 47.81 14.19
CA LEU A 12 1.60 46.88 13.77
C LEU A 12 1.31 45.39 14.11
N LEU A 13 0.11 45.08 14.63
CA LEU A 13 -0.30 43.75 15.07
C LEU A 13 -1.34 43.07 14.15
N LEU A 14 -1.52 43.54 12.91
CA LEU A 14 -2.62 43.11 12.04
C LEU A 14 -2.20 42.59 10.64
N SER A 15 -1.00 42.01 10.50
CA SER A 15 -0.59 41.44 9.22
C SER A 15 0.34 40.22 9.32
N ILE A 16 0.03 39.25 10.19
CA ILE A 16 0.61 37.90 10.07
C ILE A 16 -0.47 36.87 10.45
N PHE A 17 -1.41 36.63 9.54
CA PHE A 17 -2.14 35.37 9.47
C PHE A 17 -2.40 35.05 8.00
N ILE A 18 -2.45 33.75 7.71
CA ILE A 18 -2.61 33.09 6.41
C ILE A 18 -1.28 32.78 5.72
N ILE A 19 -0.53 31.81 6.25
CA ILE A 19 -0.19 30.58 5.51
C ILE A 19 -0.18 29.43 6.53
N VAL A 20 -1.36 28.94 6.91
CA VAL A 20 -1.46 27.55 7.36
C VAL A 20 -1.40 26.74 6.06
N GLY A 21 -0.19 26.46 5.62
CA GLY A 21 0.02 25.42 4.63
C GLY A 21 -0.43 24.14 5.30
N CYS A 22 -1.60 23.64 4.93
CA CYS A 22 -1.87 22.21 5.01
C CYS A 22 -0.82 21.56 4.11
N THR A 23 0.34 21.24 4.69
CA THR A 23 1.15 20.17 4.13
C THR A 23 0.27 18.94 4.30
N ASN A 24 -0.33 18.49 3.20
CA ASN A 24 -0.80 17.13 3.09
C ASN A 24 0.39 16.26 3.50
N SER A 25 0.33 15.80 4.75
CA SER A 25 1.12 14.69 5.23
C SER A 25 0.67 13.52 4.37
N SER A 26 1.33 13.33 3.22
CA SER A 26 1.41 12.00 2.67
C SER A 26 2.16 11.21 3.72
N SER A 27 1.40 10.51 4.55
CA SER A 27 1.92 9.54 5.50
C SER A 27 2.55 8.42 4.68
N SER A 28 3.76 8.68 4.20
CA SER A 28 4.66 7.65 3.73
C SER A 28 4.82 6.69 4.91
N VAL A 29 4.42 5.44 4.69
CA VAL A 29 4.68 4.35 5.63
C VAL A 29 6.17 4.39 5.95
N LYS A 30 6.50 4.82 7.18
CA LYS A 30 7.86 4.80 7.70
C LYS A 30 8.34 3.36 7.58
N ILE A 31 9.24 3.10 6.62
CA ILE A 31 10.14 1.97 6.74
C ILE A 31 10.90 2.25 8.04
N LEU A 32 10.78 1.32 8.99
CA LEU A 32 11.40 1.37 10.31
C LEU A 32 12.82 1.94 10.16
N GLU A 33 13.00 3.18 10.61
CA GLU A 33 14.32 3.73 10.81
C GLU A 33 14.97 2.89 11.90
N LYS A 34 15.92 2.06 11.47
CA LYS A 34 17.17 1.82 12.18
C LYS A 34 17.00 1.43 13.65
N ASP A 35 16.48 0.24 13.90
CA ASP A 35 16.81 -0.51 15.11
C ASP A 35 16.65 -2.02 14.86
N ASN A 36 17.78 -2.73 14.98
CA ASN A 36 18.02 -4.16 14.76
C ASN A 36 18.34 -4.59 13.32
N ASP A 37 19.44 -5.34 13.23
CA ASP A 37 20.16 -5.87 12.07
C ASP A 37 19.33 -6.86 11.22
N VAL A 38 18.18 -6.43 10.70
CA VAL A 38 17.46 -7.17 9.66
C VAL A 38 17.97 -6.68 8.32
N GLN A 39 18.91 -7.43 7.74
CA GLN A 39 19.38 -7.17 6.39
C GLN A 39 18.25 -7.49 5.40
N ASN A 40 17.41 -6.49 5.10
CA ASN A 40 16.34 -6.58 4.11
C ASN A 40 16.94 -7.03 2.76
N HIS A 41 16.70 -8.29 2.40
CA HIS A 41 17.25 -8.90 1.19
C HIS A 41 16.19 -8.86 0.09
N VAL A 42 16.55 -8.26 -1.06
CA VAL A 42 15.74 -8.34 -2.27
C VAL A 42 15.88 -9.75 -2.84
N GLU A 43 14.85 -10.58 -2.68
CA GLU A 43 14.85 -11.96 -3.18
C GLU A 43 14.56 -12.04 -4.68
N PHE A 44 13.74 -11.11 -5.17
CA PHE A 44 13.27 -11.12 -6.55
C PHE A 44 12.91 -9.70 -6.98
N GLN A 45 13.19 -9.37 -8.24
CA GLN A 45 12.81 -8.09 -8.84
C GLN A 45 12.29 -8.31 -10.26
N THR A 46 11.21 -7.64 -10.62
CA THR A 46 10.62 -7.68 -11.96
C THR A 46 10.15 -6.29 -12.38
N LYS A 47 10.05 -6.08 -13.70
CA LYS A 47 9.38 -4.91 -14.28
C LYS A 47 7.93 -5.20 -14.69
N ASP A 48 7.60 -6.47 -14.87
CA ASP A 48 6.29 -6.93 -15.28
C ASP A 48 5.65 -7.75 -14.16
N ILE A 49 4.42 -7.37 -13.81
CA ILE A 49 3.63 -7.99 -12.76
C ILE A 49 2.47 -8.80 -13.35
N SER A 50 2.36 -8.86 -14.68
CA SER A 50 1.32 -9.59 -15.40
C SER A 50 1.39 -11.09 -15.09
N LEU A 51 0.22 -11.73 -15.08
CA LEU A 51 0.13 -13.18 -14.87
C LEU A 51 0.56 -13.94 -16.12
N SER A 52 1.39 -14.97 -15.95
CA SER A 52 1.59 -15.97 -17.00
C SER A 52 0.30 -16.75 -17.27
N ASN A 53 0.21 -17.46 -18.41
CA ASN A 53 -0.97 -18.25 -18.74
C ASN A 53 -1.33 -19.31 -17.68
N GLU A 54 -0.32 -19.91 -17.05
CA GLU A 54 -0.54 -20.88 -15.96
C GLU A 54 -1.02 -20.19 -14.69
N GLN A 55 -0.36 -19.09 -14.31
CA GLN A 55 -0.75 -18.27 -13.17
C GLN A 55 -2.19 -17.74 -13.32
N PHE A 56 -2.57 -17.33 -14.53
CA PHE A 56 -3.92 -16.87 -14.84
C PHE A 56 -4.97 -17.97 -14.65
N LYS A 57 -4.73 -19.19 -15.16
CA LYS A 57 -5.65 -20.32 -14.95
C LYS A 57 -5.82 -20.66 -13.46
N ASN A 58 -4.72 -20.66 -12.71
CA ASN A 58 -4.74 -20.91 -11.27
C ASN A 58 -5.48 -19.78 -10.52
N PHE A 59 -5.30 -18.52 -10.95
CA PHE A 59 -6.06 -17.38 -10.46
C PHE A 59 -7.55 -17.55 -10.71
N GLU A 60 -7.97 -17.87 -11.94
CA GLU A 60 -9.38 -18.07 -12.27
C GLU A 60 -10.02 -19.19 -11.43
N GLN A 61 -9.29 -20.29 -11.23
CA GLN A 61 -9.77 -21.37 -10.37
C GLN A 61 -9.92 -20.91 -8.92
N TYR A 62 -8.96 -20.14 -8.40
CA TYR A 62 -9.06 -19.55 -7.06
C TYR A 62 -10.23 -18.57 -6.96
N ALA A 63 -10.35 -17.62 -7.88
CA ALA A 63 -11.42 -16.61 -7.89
C ALA A 63 -12.82 -17.25 -7.92
N ASN A 64 -12.99 -18.30 -8.72
CA ASN A 64 -14.26 -19.02 -8.84
C ASN A 64 -14.61 -19.85 -7.60
N THR A 65 -13.62 -20.46 -6.94
CA THR A 65 -13.86 -21.44 -5.87
C THR A 65 -13.63 -20.91 -4.46
N GLY A 66 -12.81 -19.87 -4.30
CA GLY A 66 -12.27 -19.43 -3.02
C GLY A 66 -11.39 -20.49 -2.33
N ASN A 67 -10.90 -21.51 -3.05
CA ASN A 67 -10.15 -22.60 -2.45
C ASN A 67 -8.71 -22.17 -2.10
N GLU A 68 -8.50 -21.89 -0.82
CA GLU A 68 -7.22 -21.49 -0.23
C GLU A 68 -6.06 -22.45 -0.50
N GLN A 69 -6.32 -23.73 -0.74
CA GLN A 69 -5.24 -24.68 -1.06
C GLN A 69 -4.52 -24.35 -2.37
N LEU A 70 -5.17 -23.62 -3.28
CA LEU A 70 -4.56 -23.16 -4.53
C LEU A 70 -3.49 -22.10 -4.32
N LEU A 71 -3.45 -21.46 -3.14
CA LEU A 71 -2.49 -20.42 -2.80
C LEU A 71 -1.26 -20.94 -2.02
N LYS A 72 -1.29 -22.19 -1.54
CA LYS A 72 -0.36 -22.68 -0.51
C LYS A 72 1.12 -22.66 -0.91
N ASN A 73 1.41 -22.82 -2.19
CA ASN A 73 2.78 -22.86 -2.71
C ASN A 73 3.17 -21.58 -3.46
N LEU A 74 2.28 -20.58 -3.50
CA LEU A 74 2.58 -19.32 -4.16
C LEU A 74 3.55 -18.50 -3.31
N THR A 75 4.49 -17.85 -3.99
CA THR A 75 5.41 -16.88 -3.40
C THR A 75 4.68 -15.58 -3.04
N PRO A 76 5.27 -14.70 -2.19
CA PRO A 76 4.71 -13.38 -1.93
C PRO A 76 4.44 -12.57 -3.20
N MET A 77 5.38 -12.57 -4.16
CA MET A 77 5.19 -11.90 -5.44
C MET A 77 3.98 -12.43 -6.19
N GLU A 78 3.79 -13.75 -6.27
CA GLU A 78 2.64 -14.34 -6.97
C GLU A 78 1.29 -14.01 -6.31
N ILE A 79 1.23 -13.98 -4.97
CA ILE A 79 0.06 -13.51 -4.25
C ILE A 79 -0.23 -12.04 -4.56
N PHE A 80 0.80 -11.20 -4.62
CA PHE A 80 0.66 -9.81 -5.01
C PHE A 80 0.20 -9.65 -6.46
N GLN A 81 0.70 -10.45 -7.39
CA GLN A 81 0.22 -10.45 -8.78
C GLN A 81 -1.28 -10.79 -8.85
N TYR A 82 -1.74 -11.79 -8.08
CA TYR A 82 -3.16 -12.15 -8.01
C TYR A 82 -4.00 -11.01 -7.44
N TYR A 83 -3.50 -10.36 -6.39
CA TYR A 83 -4.15 -9.23 -5.74
C TYR A 83 -4.27 -8.02 -6.66
N TYR A 84 -3.16 -7.67 -7.35
CA TYR A 84 -3.13 -6.57 -8.29
C TYR A 84 -4.03 -6.84 -9.50
N TYR A 85 -4.04 -8.06 -10.03
CA TYR A 85 -4.93 -8.44 -11.12
C TYR A 85 -6.40 -8.39 -10.71
N ALA A 86 -6.76 -8.94 -9.53
CA ALA A 86 -8.13 -8.86 -8.99
C ALA A 86 -8.59 -7.40 -8.85
N PHE A 87 -7.70 -6.51 -8.42
CA PHE A 87 -7.99 -5.08 -8.40
C PHE A 87 -8.26 -4.52 -9.80
N GLN A 88 -7.41 -4.83 -10.78
CA GLN A 88 -7.53 -4.32 -12.15
C GLN A 88 -8.85 -4.71 -12.83
N ILE A 89 -9.36 -5.90 -12.54
CA ILE A 89 -10.64 -6.39 -13.07
C ILE A 89 -11.84 -6.13 -12.14
N GLU A 90 -11.61 -5.37 -11.06
CA GLU A 90 -12.61 -5.02 -10.05
C GLU A 90 -13.28 -6.23 -9.37
N ASP A 91 -12.59 -7.37 -9.27
CA ASP A 91 -13.06 -8.55 -8.54
C ASP A 91 -12.84 -8.39 -7.03
N MET A 92 -13.77 -7.66 -6.41
CA MET A 92 -13.74 -7.34 -4.98
C MET A 92 -13.78 -8.58 -4.07
N LYS A 93 -14.42 -9.67 -4.52
CA LYS A 93 -14.53 -10.88 -3.72
C LYS A 93 -13.19 -11.60 -3.63
N THR A 94 -12.51 -11.73 -4.77
CA THR A 94 -11.16 -12.32 -4.83
C THR A 94 -10.15 -11.42 -4.11
N LEU A 95 -10.22 -10.12 -4.34
CA LEU A 95 -9.37 -9.14 -3.64
C LEU A 95 -9.53 -9.25 -2.12
N TYR A 96 -10.77 -9.36 -1.63
CA TYR A 96 -11.03 -9.62 -0.21
C TYR A 96 -10.45 -10.96 0.25
N GLY A 97 -10.60 -12.03 -0.53
CA GLY A 97 -10.08 -13.35 -0.21
C GLY A 97 -8.55 -13.38 -0.03
N LEU A 98 -7.83 -12.50 -0.72
CA LEU A 98 -6.37 -12.43 -0.67
C LEU A 98 -5.82 -11.70 0.55
N TYR A 99 -6.64 -10.97 1.31
CA TYR A 99 -6.23 -10.42 2.60
C TYR A 99 -6.13 -11.50 3.69
N VAL A 100 -5.18 -11.32 4.60
CA VAL A 100 -5.08 -12.12 5.82
C VAL A 100 -6.33 -11.89 6.67
N LYS A 101 -6.83 -12.91 7.37
CA LYS A 101 -8.08 -12.84 8.13
C LYS A 101 -7.86 -13.12 9.61
N GLY A 102 -8.72 -12.55 10.44
CA GLY A 102 -8.75 -12.73 11.88
C GLY A 102 -8.57 -11.40 12.62
N ASP A 103 -9.16 -11.31 13.80
CA ASP A 103 -9.24 -10.08 14.59
C ASP A 103 -7.86 -9.47 14.87
N ILE A 104 -6.84 -10.31 15.03
CA ILE A 104 -5.45 -9.89 15.27
C ILE A 104 -4.84 -9.07 14.11
N TYR A 105 -5.39 -9.18 12.90
CA TYR A 105 -4.93 -8.46 11.71
C TYR A 105 -5.83 -7.26 11.37
N GLY A 106 -6.93 -7.05 12.10
CA GLY A 106 -7.84 -5.93 11.87
C GLY A 106 -8.67 -6.01 10.58
N THR A 107 -8.61 -7.12 9.85
CA THR A 107 -9.36 -7.29 8.59
C THR A 107 -10.86 -7.37 8.87
N PRO A 108 -11.67 -6.45 8.32
CA PRO A 108 -13.11 -6.44 8.54
C PRO A 108 -13.77 -7.69 7.94
N ASN A 109 -14.97 -8.02 8.40
CA ASN A 109 -15.77 -9.04 7.73
C ASN A 109 -16.21 -8.56 6.34
N TRP A 110 -16.76 -9.46 5.52
CA TRP A 110 -17.12 -9.14 4.12
C TRP A 110 -18.09 -7.96 4.00
N LYS A 111 -19.11 -7.89 4.87
CA LYS A 111 -20.11 -6.82 4.83
C LYS A 111 -19.47 -5.46 5.14
N GLU A 112 -18.63 -5.41 6.17
CA GLU A 112 -17.90 -4.19 6.56
C GLU A 112 -16.85 -3.80 5.51
N PHE A 113 -16.14 -4.78 4.94
CA PHE A 113 -15.21 -4.55 3.84
C PHE A 113 -15.89 -3.86 2.66
N GLN A 114 -17.06 -4.35 2.23
CA GLN A 114 -17.84 -3.72 1.16
C GLN A 114 -18.26 -2.28 1.47
N GLN A 115 -18.42 -1.93 2.75
CA GLN A 115 -18.75 -0.56 3.16
C GLN A 115 -17.51 0.34 3.17
N LYS A 116 -16.38 -0.15 3.71
CA LYS A 116 -15.13 0.61 3.87
C LYS A 116 -14.39 0.83 2.56
N ILE A 117 -14.38 -0.18 1.68
CA ILE A 117 -13.67 -0.11 0.40
C ILE A 117 -14.20 1.01 -0.52
N ASN A 118 -15.49 1.34 -0.37
CA ASN A 118 -16.15 2.43 -1.09
C ASN A 118 -15.85 3.83 -0.53
N GLN A 119 -15.22 3.92 0.65
CA GLN A 119 -15.09 5.19 1.37
C GLN A 119 -13.66 5.72 1.40
N THR A 120 -12.61 4.89 1.49
CA THR A 120 -11.22 5.42 1.59
C THR A 120 -10.11 4.42 1.19
N ASP A 121 -10.36 3.11 1.29
CA ASP A 121 -9.25 2.14 1.30
C ASP A 121 -8.64 1.79 -0.08
N MET A 122 -9.33 2.12 -1.17
CA MET A 122 -8.83 1.88 -2.54
C MET A 122 -7.89 2.96 -3.06
N ASN A 123 -7.71 4.06 -2.33
CA ASN A 123 -6.98 5.21 -2.85
C ASN A 123 -5.55 4.84 -3.27
N TYR A 124 -4.81 4.04 -2.49
CA TYR A 124 -3.48 3.59 -2.90
C TYR A 124 -3.49 2.73 -4.16
N LEU A 125 -4.47 1.85 -4.34
CA LEU A 125 -4.55 1.02 -5.55
C LEU A 125 -4.99 1.84 -6.77
N ILE A 126 -5.92 2.78 -6.57
CA ILE A 126 -6.35 3.74 -7.61
C ILE A 126 -5.18 4.63 -8.02
N GLU A 127 -4.47 5.22 -7.06
CA GLU A 127 -3.28 6.01 -7.33
C GLU A 127 -2.16 5.16 -7.96
N LEU A 128 -1.99 3.90 -7.54
CA LEU A 128 -1.03 2.98 -8.17
C LEU A 128 -1.37 2.72 -9.63
N ARG A 129 -2.65 2.57 -9.98
CA ARG A 129 -3.12 2.46 -11.36
C ARG A 129 -2.80 3.73 -12.14
N ASP A 130 -3.05 4.90 -11.57
CA ASP A 130 -2.75 6.18 -12.20
C ASP A 130 -1.23 6.41 -12.39
N LEU A 131 -0.42 5.82 -11.50
CA LEU A 131 1.03 5.85 -11.55
C LEU A 131 1.65 4.67 -12.33
N GLN A 132 0.85 3.79 -12.95
CA GLN A 132 1.35 2.54 -13.54
C GLN A 132 2.46 2.78 -14.58
N GLU A 133 2.31 3.78 -15.43
CA GLU A 133 3.34 4.12 -16.43
C GLU A 133 4.65 4.61 -15.79
N ARG A 134 4.61 5.06 -14.53
CA ARG A 134 5.76 5.53 -13.76
C ARG A 134 6.41 4.43 -12.93
N ILE A 135 5.87 3.22 -12.91
CA ILE A 135 6.50 2.11 -12.21
C ILE A 135 7.77 1.70 -12.96
N GLU A 136 8.89 1.67 -12.24
CA GLU A 136 10.18 1.20 -12.72
C GLU A 136 10.36 -0.30 -12.48
N SER A 137 9.99 -0.77 -11.28
CA SER A 137 10.08 -2.17 -10.90
C SER A 137 9.25 -2.50 -9.65
N PHE A 138 9.03 -3.79 -9.46
CA PHE A 138 8.50 -4.42 -8.25
C PHE A 138 9.62 -5.28 -7.65
N SER A 139 9.87 -5.13 -6.35
CA SER A 139 10.88 -5.88 -5.62
C SER A 139 10.24 -6.65 -4.47
N GLN A 140 10.44 -7.96 -4.42
CA GLN A 140 10.11 -8.75 -3.25
C GLN A 140 11.26 -8.65 -2.24
N ILE A 141 10.95 -8.10 -1.08
CA ILE A 141 11.87 -7.96 0.05
C ILE A 141 11.43 -8.94 1.12
N LYS A 142 12.30 -9.92 1.43
CA LYS A 142 12.09 -10.77 2.59
C LYS A 142 12.52 -10.02 3.84
N TYR A 143 11.60 -9.94 4.80
CA TYR A 143 11.88 -9.41 6.13
C TYR A 143 12.15 -10.54 7.12
N ASP A 144 11.27 -11.54 7.16
CA ASP A 144 11.45 -12.78 7.92
C ASP A 144 10.70 -13.96 7.23
N ASP A 145 10.59 -15.13 7.88
CA ASP A 145 9.94 -16.31 7.30
C ASP A 145 8.40 -16.21 7.19
N LYS A 146 7.80 -15.22 7.85
CA LYS A 146 6.36 -14.96 7.94
C LYS A 146 5.96 -13.59 7.41
N THR A 147 6.92 -12.73 7.08
CA THR A 147 6.70 -11.36 6.62
C THR A 147 7.53 -11.07 5.37
N SER A 148 6.86 -10.57 4.33
CA SER A 148 7.48 -10.11 3.09
C SER A 148 6.86 -8.79 2.68
N TYR A 149 7.61 -7.98 1.93
CA TYR A 149 7.10 -6.77 1.32
C TYR A 149 7.24 -6.83 -0.19
N ILE A 150 6.25 -6.32 -0.91
CA ILE A 150 6.41 -5.94 -2.32
C ILE A 150 6.62 -4.44 -2.37
N GLN A 151 7.84 -4.05 -2.70
CA GLN A 151 8.21 -2.66 -2.90
C GLN A 151 8.00 -2.27 -4.38
N ILE A 152 7.22 -1.22 -4.61
CA ILE A 152 7.02 -0.60 -5.91
C ILE A 152 7.96 0.59 -6.01
N ASN A 153 8.86 0.54 -6.98
CA ASN A 153 9.81 1.61 -7.25
C ASN A 153 9.34 2.40 -8.47
N PHE A 154 9.37 3.72 -8.37
CA PHE A 154 8.92 4.62 -9.44
C PHE A 154 10.12 5.25 -10.17
N LYS A 155 9.97 5.49 -11.46
CA LYS A 155 10.93 6.27 -12.24
C LYS A 155 10.82 7.75 -11.93
N GLU A 156 11.91 8.49 -12.15
CA GLU A 156 11.88 9.95 -12.18
C GLU A 156 10.97 10.43 -13.31
N ASP A 157 10.17 11.47 -13.04
CA ASP A 157 9.38 12.13 -14.07
C ASP A 157 10.26 13.06 -14.93
N ARG A 158 9.64 13.69 -15.94
CA ARG A 158 10.36 14.59 -16.87
C ARG A 158 10.94 15.84 -16.19
N ASN A 159 10.52 16.16 -14.97
CA ASN A 159 11.00 17.27 -14.17
C ASN A 159 12.04 16.82 -13.13
N GLY A 160 12.48 15.56 -13.17
CA GLY A 160 13.41 14.97 -12.20
C GLY A 160 12.79 14.64 -10.85
N LYS A 161 11.46 14.63 -10.72
CA LYS A 161 10.78 14.25 -9.48
C LYS A 161 10.49 12.75 -9.46
N LYS A 162 10.99 12.06 -8.43
CA LYS A 162 10.71 10.64 -8.16
C LYS A 162 9.66 10.51 -7.05
N GLU A 163 8.64 9.67 -7.25
CA GLU A 163 7.77 9.29 -6.14
C GLU A 163 8.54 8.40 -5.16
N SER A 164 8.22 8.50 -3.87
CA SER A 164 8.78 7.58 -2.88
C SER A 164 8.31 6.16 -3.20
N SER A 165 9.17 5.17 -2.99
CA SER A 165 8.78 3.76 -3.17
C SER A 165 7.65 3.40 -2.21
N TRP A 166 6.72 2.59 -2.68
CA TRP A 166 5.57 2.12 -1.89
C TRP A 166 5.79 0.69 -1.46
N ASN A 167 5.28 0.30 -0.29
CA ASN A 167 5.45 -1.06 0.22
C ASN A 167 4.09 -1.68 0.53
N PHE A 168 3.83 -2.83 -0.09
CA PHE A 168 2.70 -3.69 0.24
C PHE A 168 3.21 -4.81 1.12
N LYS A 169 2.62 -4.96 2.31
CA LYS A 169 3.03 -5.99 3.26
C LYS A 169 2.25 -7.28 3.02
N LEU A 170 2.95 -8.40 3.12
CA LEU A 170 2.38 -9.74 3.09
C LEU A 170 2.75 -10.49 4.36
N LEU A 171 1.78 -11.24 4.86
CA LEU A 171 1.87 -12.03 6.07
C LEU A 171 1.53 -13.49 5.75
N LYS A 172 2.31 -14.41 6.32
CA LYS A 172 2.01 -15.84 6.26
C LYS A 172 1.03 -16.18 7.37
N ASN A 173 -0.15 -16.69 7.01
CA ASN A 173 -1.17 -17.08 7.97
C ASN A 173 -0.77 -18.37 8.74
N SER A 174 -1.62 -18.79 9.69
CA SER A 174 -1.38 -20.00 10.51
C SER A 174 -1.31 -21.30 9.72
N GLN A 175 -1.82 -21.33 8.47
CA GLN A 175 -1.77 -22.47 7.57
C GLN A 175 -0.54 -22.45 6.65
N GLY A 176 0.33 -21.44 6.79
CA GLY A 176 1.53 -21.28 5.96
C GLY A 176 1.27 -20.57 4.62
N ILE A 177 0.09 -20.02 4.39
CA ILE A 177 -0.31 -19.38 3.14
C ILE A 177 0.00 -17.88 3.23
N TRP A 178 0.68 -17.33 2.23
CA TRP A 178 0.93 -15.90 2.11
C TRP A 178 -0.37 -15.15 1.76
N LYS A 179 -0.57 -14.02 2.42
CA LYS A 179 -1.73 -13.15 2.26
C LYS A 179 -1.32 -11.68 2.33
N MET A 180 -2.09 -10.81 1.69
CA MET A 180 -1.92 -9.37 1.83
C MET A 180 -2.27 -8.95 3.25
N ASP A 181 -1.44 -8.11 3.87
CA ASP A 181 -1.82 -7.45 5.11
C ASP A 181 -3.03 -6.56 4.84
N TRP A 182 -3.97 -6.53 5.76
CA TRP A 182 -5.04 -5.55 5.69
C TRP A 182 -4.47 -4.25 6.23
N ILE A 183 -4.54 -3.18 5.46
CA ILE A 183 -4.12 -1.87 5.94
C ILE A 183 -5.29 -1.30 6.75
N PRO A 184 -5.21 -1.17 8.09
CA PRO A 184 -6.03 -0.21 8.77
C PRO A 184 -5.50 1.16 8.36
N PHE A 185 -6.25 1.88 7.53
CA PHE A 185 -6.02 3.29 7.34
C PHE A 185 -6.27 3.96 8.69
N GLU A 186 -5.21 4.49 9.30
CA GLU A 186 -5.30 5.53 10.33
C GLU A 186 -4.95 6.89 9.71
#